data_AF-A0A1X2CUH4-F1
#
_entry.id   AF-A0A1X2CUH4-F1
#
_cell.length_a   1.000
_cell.length_b   1.000
_cell.length_c   1.000
_cell.angle_alpha   90.00
_cell.angle_beta   90.00
_cell.angle_gamma   90.00
#
_symmetry.space_group_name_H-M   'P 1'
#
loop_
_entity.id
_entity.type
_entity.pdbx_description
1 polymer ?
#
loop_
_entity_poly.entity_id
_entity_poly.type
_entity_poly.pdbx_seq_one_letter_code
_entity_poly.pdbx_strand_id
1 'polypeptide(L)'
;MDHTVLLDVSAVREISDQVLSVADSLATRGRPLRLPVPSPAPDPYSMRIAAHLTYARSSLGVAACDAADELTRMAEIFIGTAQTMTAISRWTSVGMLGLVAPSANHPVDISRRPARAPSTSWAHDDSWAPQTADEILSCAVVLTIGENDVILPELMPEGFEALGTRLSALGEQLRVAWPGGGRAAAALNRFGAWLSNDYVNALRHVDNAARQWSSEYRSARARVEAPAAAYVEARRAALDGEDRSVASEDASTALEQYAAWSLGCWRLADFPRLGDGP
;
A
#
# COMPACT_ATOMS: atom_id res chain seq x y z
N MET A 1 47.62 -3.09 -6.99
CA MET A 1 46.67 -3.32 -5.88
C MET A 1 45.94 -4.60 -6.23
N ASP A 2 46.24 -5.69 -5.52
CA ASP A 2 45.57 -6.98 -5.69
C ASP A 2 44.11 -6.84 -5.26
N HIS A 3 43.20 -6.81 -6.22
CA HIS A 3 41.77 -6.94 -5.97
C HIS A 3 41.42 -8.41 -5.85
N THR A 4 41.86 -9.06 -4.77
CA THR A 4 41.31 -10.36 -4.40
C THR A 4 39.84 -10.15 -4.06
N VAL A 5 38.95 -10.70 -4.88
CA VAL A 5 37.50 -10.66 -4.63
C VAL A 5 37.23 -11.48 -3.37
N LEU A 6 37.20 -10.82 -2.22
CA LEU A 6 36.84 -11.39 -0.92
C LEU A 6 35.31 -11.40 -0.80
N LEU A 7 34.65 -12.31 -1.53
CA LEU A 7 33.21 -12.55 -1.37
C LEU A 7 33.01 -13.71 -0.41
N ASP A 8 32.33 -13.47 0.71
CA ASP A 8 31.81 -14.55 1.54
C ASP A 8 30.52 -15.08 0.93
N VAL A 9 30.64 -16.13 0.11
CA VAL A 9 29.52 -16.76 -0.61
C VAL A 9 28.45 -17.28 0.35
N SER A 10 28.84 -17.83 1.50
CA SER A 10 27.91 -18.39 2.48
C SER A 10 27.09 -17.28 3.13
N ALA A 11 27.74 -16.22 3.58
CA ALA A 11 27.07 -15.06 4.17
C ALA A 11 26.15 -14.35 3.16
N VAL A 12 26.57 -14.19 1.90
CA VAL A 12 25.73 -13.58 0.86
C VAL A 12 24.47 -14.39 0.58
N ARG A 13 24.56 -15.72 0.58
CA ARG A 13 23.38 -16.60 0.44
C ARG A 13 22.42 -16.44 1.61
N GLU A 14 22.93 -16.49 2.84
CA GLU A 14 22.11 -16.32 4.04
C GLU A 14 21.40 -14.95 4.06
N ILE A 15 22.12 -13.88 3.70
CA ILE A 15 21.53 -12.54 3.58
C ILE A 15 20.43 -12.53 2.52
N SER A 16 20.64 -13.21 1.38
CA SER A 16 19.65 -13.28 0.30
C SER A 16 18.37 -14.00 0.74
N ASP A 17 18.49 -15.11 1.47
CA ASP A 17 17.35 -15.82 2.05
C ASP A 17 16.57 -14.93 3.03
N GLN A 18 17.28 -14.11 3.81
CA GLN A 18 16.64 -13.14 4.71
C GLN A 18 15.96 -12.00 3.95
N VAL A 19 16.52 -11.53 2.82
CA VAL A 19 15.84 -10.57 1.93
C VAL A 19 14.56 -11.17 1.34
N LEU A 20 14.59 -12.43 0.92
CA LEU A 20 13.39 -13.16 0.46
C LEU A 20 12.33 -13.28 1.56
N SER A 21 12.74 -13.56 2.79
CA SER A 21 11.82 -13.57 3.95
C SER A 21 11.16 -12.21 4.18
N VAL A 22 11.89 -11.10 3.98
CA VAL A 22 11.32 -9.75 4.04
C VAL A 22 10.35 -9.51 2.89
N ALA A 23 10.69 -9.92 1.67
CA ALA A 23 9.82 -9.80 0.51
C ALA A 23 8.48 -10.53 0.71
N ASP A 24 8.51 -11.77 1.20
CA ASP A 24 7.30 -12.54 1.49
C ASP A 24 6.44 -11.88 2.59
N SER A 25 7.09 -11.37 3.65
CA SER A 25 6.40 -10.64 4.72
C SER A 25 5.76 -9.35 4.20
N LEU A 26 6.45 -8.62 3.33
CA LEU A 26 5.96 -7.40 2.71
C LEU A 26 4.75 -7.68 1.81
N ALA A 27 4.83 -8.70 0.97
CA ALA A 27 3.72 -9.12 0.11
C ALA A 27 2.51 -9.58 0.95
N THR A 28 2.73 -10.39 1.98
CA THR A 28 1.68 -10.89 2.87
C THR A 28 0.93 -9.76 3.57
N ARG A 29 1.66 -8.72 4.02
CA ARG A 29 1.05 -7.52 4.65
C ARG A 29 0.42 -6.57 3.63
N GLY A 30 0.96 -6.48 2.42
CA GLY A 30 0.45 -5.59 1.36
C GLY A 30 -0.79 -6.13 0.65
N ARG A 31 -0.93 -7.46 0.51
CA ARG A 31 -2.06 -8.08 -0.23
C ARG A 31 -3.44 -7.68 0.29
N PRO A 32 -3.73 -7.69 1.62
CA PRO A 32 -5.03 -7.27 2.16
C PRO A 32 -5.39 -5.82 1.89
N LEU A 33 -4.41 -4.93 1.66
CA LEU A 33 -4.67 -3.52 1.37
C LEU A 33 -5.39 -3.31 0.04
N ARG A 34 -5.36 -4.30 -0.85
CA ARG A 34 -6.05 -4.28 -2.15
C ARG A 34 -7.52 -4.67 -2.07
N LEU A 35 -8.00 -5.08 -0.90
CA LEU A 35 -9.40 -5.40 -0.69
C LEU A 35 -10.22 -4.10 -0.60
N PRO A 36 -11.46 -4.10 -1.12
CA PRO A 36 -12.32 -2.94 -1.09
C PRO A 36 -12.68 -2.55 0.34
N VAL A 37 -12.78 -1.25 0.60
CA VAL A 37 -13.35 -0.70 1.82
C VAL A 37 -14.86 -0.67 1.66
N PRO A 38 -15.64 -1.32 2.55
CA PRO A 38 -17.09 -1.30 2.46
C PRO A 38 -17.63 0.10 2.78
N SER A 39 -18.65 0.53 2.02
CA SER A 39 -19.41 1.72 2.37
C SER A 39 -20.34 1.41 3.55
N PRO A 40 -20.34 2.20 4.63
CA PRO A 40 -21.23 1.98 5.78
C PRO A 40 -22.70 2.24 5.44
N ALA A 41 -22.97 3.09 4.46
CA ALA A 41 -24.31 3.40 3.98
C ALA A 41 -24.34 3.45 2.45
N PRO A 42 -25.50 3.22 1.80
CA PRO A 42 -25.62 3.32 0.36
C PRO A 42 -25.82 4.76 -0.13
N ASP A 43 -25.54 5.77 0.70
CA ASP A 43 -25.61 7.16 0.27
C ASP A 43 -24.40 7.51 -0.63
N PRO A 44 -24.58 8.46 -1.56
CA PRO A 44 -23.52 8.81 -2.53
C PRO A 44 -22.22 9.31 -1.88
N TYR A 45 -22.28 9.95 -0.72
CA TYR A 45 -21.08 10.45 -0.04
C TYR A 45 -20.27 9.31 0.58
N SER A 46 -20.92 8.42 1.33
CA SER A 46 -20.27 7.22 1.89
C SER A 46 -19.66 6.37 0.79
N MET A 47 -20.38 6.14 -0.32
CA MET A 47 -19.89 5.36 -1.45
C MET A 47 -18.66 5.98 -2.10
N ARG A 48 -18.69 7.29 -2.37
CA ARG A 48 -17.54 8.03 -2.93
C ARG A 48 -16.33 7.99 -2.01
N ILE A 49 -16.51 8.23 -0.71
CA ILE A 49 -15.42 8.23 0.27
C ILE A 49 -14.80 6.82 0.38
N ALA A 50 -15.64 5.78 0.46
CA ALA A 50 -15.19 4.38 0.48
C ALA A 50 -14.37 4.03 -0.77
N ALA A 51 -14.78 4.53 -1.94
CA ALA A 51 -14.07 4.30 -3.19
C ALA A 51 -12.71 5.03 -3.26
N HIS A 52 -12.63 6.27 -2.76
CA HIS A 52 -11.37 7.01 -2.61
C HIS A 52 -10.39 6.31 -1.65
N LEU A 53 -10.88 5.84 -0.49
CA LEU A 53 -10.07 5.07 0.45
C LEU A 53 -9.63 3.72 -0.12
N THR A 54 -10.52 3.05 -0.87
CA THR A 54 -10.20 1.81 -1.59
C THR A 54 -9.06 2.03 -2.59
N TYR A 55 -9.14 3.09 -3.40
CA TYR A 55 -8.09 3.43 -4.34
C TYR A 55 -6.75 3.67 -3.64
N ALA A 56 -6.76 4.42 -2.54
CA ALA A 56 -5.55 4.74 -1.79
C ALA A 56 -4.90 3.50 -1.16
N ARG A 57 -5.70 2.67 -0.47
CA ARG A 57 -5.23 1.41 0.10
C ARG A 57 -4.74 0.45 -0.98
N SER A 58 -5.46 0.33 -2.10
CA SER A 58 -5.05 -0.52 -3.21
C SER A 58 -3.73 -0.04 -3.83
N SER A 59 -3.52 1.27 -3.94
CA SER A 59 -2.27 1.85 -4.43
C SER A 59 -1.10 1.50 -3.50
N LEU A 60 -1.28 1.58 -2.18
CA LEU A 60 -0.29 1.13 -1.20
C LEU A 60 -0.05 -0.39 -1.27
N GLY A 61 -1.11 -1.19 -1.46
CA GLY A 61 -1.03 -2.64 -1.56
C GLY A 61 -0.32 -3.12 -2.83
N VAL A 62 -0.58 -2.45 -3.96
CA VAL A 62 0.15 -2.68 -5.22
C VAL A 62 1.62 -2.32 -5.03
N ALA A 63 1.92 -1.14 -4.48
CA ALA A 63 3.31 -0.72 -4.24
C ALA A 63 4.07 -1.67 -3.32
N ALA A 64 3.46 -2.19 -2.25
CA ALA A 64 4.10 -3.20 -1.40
C ALA A 64 4.40 -4.50 -2.13
N CYS A 65 3.50 -4.97 -3.01
CA CYS A 65 3.75 -6.19 -3.76
C CYS A 65 4.81 -5.99 -4.84
N ASP A 66 4.82 -4.85 -5.54
CA ASP A 66 5.85 -4.54 -6.53
C ASP A 66 7.22 -4.35 -5.86
N ALA A 67 7.24 -3.75 -4.67
CA ALA A 67 8.43 -3.66 -3.83
C ALA A 67 8.92 -5.04 -3.37
N ALA A 68 8.02 -5.96 -3.03
CA ALA A 68 8.38 -7.34 -2.68
C ALA A 68 9.01 -8.10 -3.86
N ASP A 69 8.47 -7.93 -5.08
CA ASP A 69 9.04 -8.53 -6.27
C ASP A 69 10.43 -7.95 -6.59
N GLU A 70 10.62 -6.64 -6.38
CA GLU A 70 11.93 -6.01 -6.53
C GLU A 70 12.94 -6.51 -5.49
N LEU A 71 12.54 -6.73 -4.23
CA LEU A 71 13.38 -7.36 -3.22
C LEU A 71 13.75 -8.80 -3.60
N THR A 72 12.79 -9.54 -4.17
CA THR A 72 13.03 -10.89 -4.70
C THR A 72 14.08 -10.85 -5.81
N ARG A 73 13.95 -9.91 -6.75
CA ARG A 73 14.92 -9.70 -7.83
C ARG A 73 16.30 -9.29 -7.31
N MET A 74 16.36 -8.46 -6.25
CA MET A 74 17.63 -8.14 -5.59
C MET A 74 18.30 -9.38 -5.00
N ALA A 75 17.53 -10.25 -4.33
CA ALA A 75 18.05 -11.52 -3.80
C ALA A 75 18.54 -12.46 -4.91
N GLU A 76 17.83 -12.55 -6.03
CA GLU A 76 18.27 -13.31 -7.22
C GLU A 76 19.63 -12.79 -7.73
N ILE A 77 19.81 -11.47 -7.81
CA ILE A 77 21.07 -10.83 -8.23
C ILE A 77 22.21 -11.19 -7.26
N PHE A 78 21.95 -11.17 -5.95
CA PHE A 78 22.96 -11.48 -4.94
C PHE A 78 23.39 -12.95 -5.02
N ILE A 79 22.42 -13.87 -5.11
CA ILE A 79 22.67 -15.31 -5.26
C ILE A 79 23.40 -15.59 -6.58
N GLY A 80 22.94 -15.00 -7.68
CA GLY A 80 23.55 -15.13 -9.00
C GLY A 80 25.01 -14.68 -8.99
N THR A 81 25.29 -13.52 -8.39
CA THR A 81 26.67 -13.03 -8.25
C THR A 81 27.52 -13.98 -7.40
N ALA A 82 26.99 -14.50 -6.30
CA ALA A 82 27.70 -15.45 -5.46
C ALA A 82 27.99 -16.79 -6.16
N GLN A 83 27.07 -17.27 -6.99
CA GLN A 83 27.26 -18.45 -7.83
C GLN A 83 28.31 -18.22 -8.91
N THR A 84 28.27 -17.09 -9.61
CA THR A 84 29.28 -16.72 -10.61
C THR A 84 30.68 -16.64 -9.99
N MET A 85 30.81 -16.03 -8.82
CA MET A 85 32.09 -15.97 -8.11
C MET A 85 32.58 -17.35 -7.65
N THR A 86 31.68 -18.23 -7.21
CA THR A 86 32.02 -19.62 -6.89
C THR A 86 32.52 -20.36 -8.13
N ALA A 87 31.86 -20.16 -9.28
CA ALA A 87 32.28 -20.77 -10.55
C ALA A 87 33.67 -20.26 -10.96
N ILE A 88 33.90 -18.94 -10.92
CA ILE A 88 35.20 -18.32 -11.20
C ILE A 88 36.28 -18.93 -10.28
N SER A 89 36.04 -19.04 -8.98
CA SER A 89 37.00 -19.62 -8.03
C SER A 89 37.35 -21.08 -8.35
N ARG A 90 36.36 -21.89 -8.71
CA ARG A 90 36.57 -23.29 -9.15
C ARG A 90 37.39 -23.34 -10.42
N TRP A 91 37.09 -22.49 -11.41
CA TRP A 91 37.84 -22.44 -12.66
C TRP A 91 39.27 -21.95 -12.50
N THR A 92 39.49 -20.95 -11.65
CA THR A 92 40.84 -20.51 -11.28
C THR A 92 41.63 -21.64 -10.63
N SER A 93 41.01 -22.42 -9.74
CA SER A 93 41.64 -23.61 -9.14
C SER A 93 42.01 -24.68 -10.17
N VAL A 94 41.14 -24.94 -11.15
CA VAL A 94 41.43 -25.84 -12.28
C VAL A 94 42.59 -25.32 -13.13
N GLY A 95 42.62 -24.02 -13.43
CA GLY A 95 43.72 -23.38 -14.16
C GLY A 95 45.06 -23.45 -13.41
N MET A 96 45.06 -23.30 -12.07
CA MET A 96 46.26 -23.48 -11.24
C MET A 96 46.81 -24.92 -11.29
N LEU A 97 45.98 -25.91 -11.59
CA LEU A 97 46.39 -27.30 -11.82
C LEU A 97 46.91 -27.56 -13.25
N GLY A 98 47.00 -26.54 -14.09
CA GLY A 98 47.48 -26.63 -15.47
C GLY A 98 46.46 -27.20 -16.46
N LEU A 99 45.19 -27.31 -16.06
CA LEU A 99 44.11 -27.84 -16.89
C LEU A 99 43.43 -26.70 -17.69
N VAL A 100 43.06 -26.98 -18.94
CA VAL A 100 42.33 -26.04 -19.78
C VAL A 100 40.87 -25.96 -19.31
N ALA A 101 40.46 -24.77 -18.88
CA ALA A 101 39.11 -24.47 -18.42
C ALA A 101 38.33 -23.67 -19.49
N PRO A 102 37.10 -24.06 -19.88
CA PRO A 102 36.20 -23.16 -20.58
C PRO A 102 35.83 -21.95 -19.70
N SER A 103 35.42 -20.85 -20.34
CA SER A 103 35.05 -19.59 -19.68
C SER A 103 34.00 -19.79 -18.57
N ALA A 104 34.19 -19.11 -17.44
CA ALA A 104 33.26 -19.11 -16.31
C ALA A 104 31.97 -18.30 -16.56
N ASN A 105 31.86 -17.60 -17.69
CA ASN A 105 30.71 -16.77 -18.00
C ASN A 105 29.51 -17.61 -18.41
N HIS A 106 28.65 -17.91 -17.43
CA HIS A 106 27.27 -18.32 -17.68
C HIS A 106 26.34 -17.15 -17.34
N PRO A 107 25.45 -16.73 -18.25
CA PRO A 107 24.45 -15.73 -17.93
C PRO A 107 23.51 -16.28 -16.85
N VAL A 108 23.32 -15.51 -15.78
CA VAL A 108 22.29 -15.79 -14.77
C VAL A 108 21.00 -15.16 -15.26
N ASP A 109 19.96 -15.97 -15.44
CA ASP A 109 18.63 -15.44 -15.77
C ASP A 109 18.01 -14.82 -14.51
N ILE A 110 17.52 -13.59 -14.62
CA ILE A 110 16.99 -12.79 -13.51
C ILE A 110 15.56 -12.39 -13.86
N SER A 111 14.65 -12.51 -12.90
CA SER A 111 13.25 -12.20 -13.10
C SER A 111 13.04 -10.78 -13.63
N ARG A 112 12.17 -10.63 -14.64
CA ARG A 112 11.76 -9.33 -15.15
C ARG A 112 10.87 -8.62 -14.15
N ARG A 113 10.87 -7.28 -14.20
CA ARG A 113 10.01 -6.46 -13.35
C ARG A 113 8.55 -6.62 -13.76
N PRO A 114 7.65 -6.97 -12.84
CA PRO A 114 6.23 -6.87 -13.08
C PRO A 114 5.79 -5.40 -13.02
N ALA A 115 4.80 -5.05 -13.84
CA ALA A 115 4.15 -3.74 -13.81
C ALA A 115 2.68 -3.96 -13.44
N ARG A 116 2.28 -3.49 -12.26
CA ARG A 116 0.89 -3.52 -11.81
C ARG A 116 0.41 -2.07 -11.68
N ALA A 117 -0.82 -1.81 -12.09
CA ALA A 117 -1.45 -0.52 -11.90
C ALA A 117 -2.70 -0.70 -11.03
N PRO A 118 -2.94 0.18 -10.04
CA PRO A 118 -4.22 0.21 -9.34
C PRO A 118 -5.33 0.55 -10.34
N SER A 119 -6.50 -0.08 -10.18
CA SER A 119 -7.66 0.26 -11.01
C SER A 119 -8.17 1.66 -10.62
N THR A 120 -8.24 2.56 -11.60
CA THR A 120 -8.77 3.92 -11.43
C THR A 120 -10.29 3.97 -11.42
N SER A 121 -10.97 2.88 -11.83
CA SER A 121 -12.44 2.84 -11.99
C SER A 121 -13.24 3.19 -10.74
N TRP A 122 -12.63 3.06 -9.56
CA TRP A 122 -13.27 3.34 -8.27
C TRP A 122 -13.19 4.81 -7.86
N ALA A 123 -12.24 5.59 -8.38
CA ALA A 123 -11.99 6.97 -7.94
C ALA A 123 -12.70 8.01 -8.83
N HIS A 124 -13.81 7.65 -9.48
CA HIS A 124 -14.62 8.66 -10.15
C HIS A 124 -15.33 9.50 -9.08
N ASP A 125 -15.11 10.81 -9.14
CA ASP A 125 -15.95 11.79 -8.45
C ASP A 125 -17.34 11.70 -9.07
N ASP A 126 -18.18 10.80 -8.56
CA ASP A 126 -19.60 10.83 -8.88
C ASP A 126 -20.13 12.20 -8.42
N SER A 127 -20.54 13.00 -9.41
CA SER A 127 -20.86 14.42 -9.25
C SER A 127 -22.28 14.66 -8.74
N TRP A 128 -22.98 13.62 -8.31
CA TRP A 128 -24.35 13.77 -7.85
C TRP A 128 -24.35 14.40 -6.45
N ALA A 129 -25.02 15.54 -6.34
CA ALA A 129 -25.29 16.23 -5.09
C ALA A 129 -26.79 16.57 -5.05
N PRO A 130 -27.45 16.41 -3.90
CA PRO A 130 -28.86 16.76 -3.75
C PRO A 130 -29.03 18.28 -3.93
N GLN A 131 -29.96 18.69 -4.78
CA GLN A 131 -30.23 20.10 -5.10
C GLN A 131 -31.56 20.60 -4.52
N THR A 132 -32.45 19.66 -4.20
CA THR A 132 -33.77 19.96 -3.64
C THR A 132 -33.88 19.52 -2.19
N ALA A 133 -34.77 20.16 -1.42
CA ALA A 133 -35.08 19.77 -0.04
C ALA A 133 -35.47 18.29 0.05
N ASP A 134 -36.15 17.77 -0.96
CA ASP A 134 -36.60 16.38 -1.04
C ASP A 134 -35.44 15.40 -1.21
N GLU A 135 -34.49 15.72 -2.09
CA GLU A 135 -33.27 14.91 -2.30
C GLU A 135 -32.36 14.95 -1.06
N ILE A 136 -32.26 16.10 -0.39
CA ILE A 136 -31.50 16.28 0.85
C ILE A 136 -32.06 15.35 1.94
N LEU A 137 -33.37 15.40 2.16
CA LEU A 137 -34.03 14.59 3.18
C LEU A 137 -34.05 13.10 2.82
N SER A 138 -34.16 12.77 1.54
CA SER A 138 -33.99 11.39 1.05
C SER A 138 -32.58 10.87 1.32
N CYS A 139 -31.55 11.67 1.04
CA CYS A 139 -30.16 11.31 1.32
C CYS A 139 -29.92 11.14 2.83
N ALA A 140 -30.52 12.00 3.67
CA ALA A 140 -30.50 11.86 5.12
C ALA A 140 -31.09 10.52 5.58
N VAL A 141 -32.23 10.10 5.03
CA VAL A 141 -32.81 8.77 5.31
C VAL A 141 -31.85 7.65 4.93
N VAL A 142 -31.28 7.69 3.73
CA VAL A 142 -30.33 6.66 3.26
C VAL A 142 -29.11 6.56 4.20
N LEU A 143 -28.59 7.69 4.68
CA LEU A 143 -27.47 7.74 5.64
C LEU A 143 -27.85 7.08 6.98
N THR A 144 -29.09 7.25 7.45
CA THR A 144 -29.58 6.63 8.71
C THR A 144 -29.87 5.14 8.61
N ILE A 145 -30.16 4.61 7.41
CA ILE A 145 -30.38 3.17 7.18
C ILE A 145 -29.07 2.37 7.20
N GLY A 146 -27.92 3.02 7.01
CA GLY A 146 -26.61 2.36 7.02
C GLY A 146 -26.21 1.73 8.37
N GLU A 147 -25.01 1.19 8.42
CA GLU A 147 -24.38 0.65 9.62
C GLU A 147 -24.13 1.74 10.67
N ASN A 148 -24.04 1.36 11.95
CA ASN A 148 -23.77 2.33 13.02
C ASN A 148 -22.31 2.82 13.02
N ASP A 149 -21.39 1.98 12.55
CA ASP A 149 -19.95 2.24 12.55
C ASP A 149 -19.32 1.89 11.21
N VAL A 150 -18.20 2.53 10.91
CA VAL A 150 -17.38 2.21 9.73
C VAL A 150 -16.45 1.05 10.07
N ILE A 151 -16.62 -0.08 9.37
CA ILE A 151 -15.73 -1.24 9.51
C ILE A 151 -14.49 -1.02 8.64
N LEU A 152 -13.36 -0.71 9.28
CA LEU A 152 -12.08 -0.48 8.62
C LEU A 152 -11.11 -1.63 8.91
N PRO A 153 -10.47 -2.23 7.90
CA PRO A 153 -9.42 -3.20 8.15
C PRO A 153 -8.20 -2.52 8.77
N GLU A 154 -7.73 -3.06 9.89
CA GLU A 154 -6.60 -2.53 10.66
C GLU A 154 -5.34 -2.42 9.78
N LEU A 155 -4.72 -1.24 9.85
CA LEU A 155 -3.41 -0.98 9.25
C LEU A 155 -2.37 -1.10 10.37
N MET A 156 -1.29 -1.84 10.12
CA MET A 156 -0.24 -2.14 11.11
C MET A 156 1.11 -1.57 10.67
N PRO A 157 1.35 -0.25 10.82
CA PRO A 157 2.59 0.41 10.39
C PRO A 157 3.85 -0.18 11.03
N GLU A 158 3.78 -0.60 12.29
CA GLU A 158 4.91 -1.12 13.07
C GLU A 158 5.50 -2.38 12.41
N GLY A 159 4.64 -3.18 11.77
CA GLY A 159 5.06 -4.34 11.01
C GLY A 159 5.93 -3.99 9.79
N PHE A 160 5.69 -2.85 9.14
CA PHE A 160 6.49 -2.38 8.01
C PHE A 160 7.77 -1.69 8.48
N GLU A 161 7.72 -0.93 9.59
CA GLU A 161 8.91 -0.33 10.21
C GLU A 161 9.95 -1.38 10.60
N ALA A 162 9.51 -2.50 11.17
CA ALA A 162 10.37 -3.63 11.53
C ALA A 162 11.05 -4.26 10.31
N LEU A 163 10.32 -4.41 9.19
CA LEU A 163 10.89 -4.90 7.94
C LEU A 163 11.94 -3.93 7.38
N GLY A 164 11.71 -2.61 7.46
CA GLY A 164 12.67 -1.61 6.98
C GLY A 164 13.95 -1.57 7.81
N THR A 165 13.81 -1.73 9.13
CA THR A 165 14.96 -1.88 10.06
C THR A 165 15.77 -3.13 9.72
N ARG A 166 15.09 -4.25 9.46
CA ARG A 166 15.73 -5.51 9.07
C ARG A 166 16.51 -5.36 7.76
N LEU A 167 15.93 -4.72 6.73
CA LEU A 167 16.63 -4.47 5.46
C LEU A 167 17.88 -3.62 5.62
N SER A 168 17.82 -2.60 6.48
CA SER A 168 18.98 -1.74 6.76
C SER A 168 20.10 -2.53 7.44
N ALA A 169 19.77 -3.39 8.40
CA ALA A 169 20.74 -4.28 9.04
C ALA A 169 21.37 -5.27 8.03
N LEU A 170 20.56 -5.84 7.13
CA LEU A 170 21.03 -6.72 6.06
C LEU A 170 21.96 -5.99 5.08
N GLY A 171 21.70 -4.71 4.77
CA GLY A 171 22.58 -3.89 3.94
C GLY A 171 23.97 -3.69 4.57
N GLU A 172 24.04 -3.48 5.88
CA GLU A 172 25.31 -3.40 6.61
C GLU A 172 26.06 -4.73 6.60
N GLN A 173 25.37 -5.85 6.86
CA GLN A 173 25.95 -7.19 6.80
C GLN A 173 26.47 -7.53 5.39
N LEU A 174 25.70 -7.15 4.35
CA LEU A 174 26.09 -7.38 2.96
C LEU A 174 27.36 -6.62 2.60
N ARG A 175 27.56 -5.42 3.13
CA ARG A 175 28.78 -4.64 2.89
C ARG A 175 30.03 -5.34 3.44
N VAL A 176 29.89 -6.03 4.57
CA VAL A 176 30.98 -6.80 5.20
C VAL A 176 31.24 -8.08 4.40
N ALA A 177 30.19 -8.81 4.03
CA ALA A 177 30.29 -10.06 3.29
C ALA A 177 30.73 -9.87 1.82
N TRP A 178 30.48 -8.70 1.26
CA TRP A 178 30.81 -8.35 -0.12
C TRP A 178 31.42 -6.95 -0.21
N PRO A 179 32.75 -6.80 -0.05
CA PRO A 179 33.44 -5.51 -0.10
C PRO A 179 33.28 -4.76 -1.43
N GLY A 180 33.12 -5.50 -2.54
CA GLY A 180 32.79 -4.92 -3.87
C GLY A 180 31.29 -4.61 -4.08
N GLY A 181 30.43 -5.02 -3.15
CA GLY A 181 28.97 -4.95 -3.23
C GLY A 181 28.36 -3.64 -2.71
N GLY A 182 29.14 -2.56 -2.61
CA GLY A 182 28.69 -1.30 -2.00
C GLY A 182 27.39 -0.74 -2.59
N ARG A 183 27.16 -0.91 -3.90
CA ARG A 183 25.89 -0.50 -4.55
C ARG A 183 24.69 -1.32 -4.08
N ALA A 184 24.86 -2.63 -3.91
CA ALA A 184 23.83 -3.54 -3.43
C ALA A 184 23.46 -3.26 -1.96
N ALA A 185 24.48 -3.13 -1.11
CA ALA A 185 24.30 -2.73 0.29
C ALA A 185 23.58 -1.39 0.43
N ALA A 186 23.99 -0.38 -0.36
CA ALA A 186 23.33 0.93 -0.35
C ALA A 186 21.88 0.87 -0.86
N ALA A 187 21.56 -0.04 -1.79
CA ALA A 187 20.18 -0.24 -2.24
C ALA A 187 19.29 -0.82 -1.14
N LEU A 188 19.76 -1.83 -0.39
CA LEU A 188 19.03 -2.38 0.77
C LEU A 188 18.78 -1.32 1.85
N ASN A 189 19.79 -0.49 2.15
CA ASN A 189 19.63 0.60 3.12
C ASN A 189 18.60 1.64 2.67
N ARG A 190 18.63 2.04 1.38
CA ARG A 190 17.61 2.94 0.84
C ARG A 190 16.22 2.29 0.89
N PHE A 191 16.12 0.99 0.61
CA PHE A 191 14.86 0.25 0.66
C PHE A 191 14.30 0.21 2.09
N GLY A 192 15.18 -0.05 3.06
CA GLY A 192 14.84 0.02 4.48
C GLY A 192 14.33 1.39 4.89
N ALA A 193 15.00 2.46 4.48
CA ALA A 193 14.58 3.83 4.75
C ALA A 193 13.24 4.18 4.10
N TRP A 194 13.01 3.77 2.85
CA TRP A 194 11.73 3.96 2.17
C TRP A 194 10.60 3.25 2.90
N LEU A 195 10.82 2.02 3.35
CA LEU A 195 9.80 1.23 4.03
C LEU A 195 9.47 1.80 5.42
N SER A 196 10.49 2.15 6.20
CA SER A 196 10.33 2.69 7.56
C SER A 196 9.80 4.12 7.59
N ASN A 197 10.02 4.91 6.53
CA ASN A 197 9.59 6.31 6.48
C ASN A 197 8.47 6.53 5.48
N ASP A 198 8.77 6.48 4.18
CA ASP A 198 7.84 6.91 3.13
C ASP A 198 6.57 6.05 3.10
N TYR A 199 6.74 4.73 3.10
CA TYR A 199 5.63 3.79 3.05
C TYR A 199 4.77 3.84 4.32
N VAL A 200 5.43 3.84 5.48
CA VAL A 200 4.78 3.92 6.80
C VAL A 200 4.04 5.25 6.98
N ASN A 201 4.61 6.37 6.55
CA ASN A 201 3.96 7.68 6.61
C ASN A 201 2.72 7.72 5.69
N ALA A 202 2.81 7.17 4.49
CA ALA A 202 1.67 7.06 3.60
C ALA A 202 0.57 6.15 4.18
N LEU A 203 0.95 5.05 4.83
CA LEU A 203 0.02 4.15 5.51
C LEU A 203 -0.69 4.85 6.69
N ARG A 204 0.06 5.57 7.52
CA ARG A 204 -0.47 6.38 8.63
C ARG A 204 -1.41 7.47 8.13
N HIS A 205 -1.10 8.12 7.01
CA HIS A 205 -1.96 9.11 6.39
C HIS A 205 -3.32 8.52 6.02
N VAL A 206 -3.32 7.37 5.32
CA VAL A 206 -4.56 6.68 4.94
C VAL A 206 -5.34 6.17 6.16
N ASP A 207 -4.64 5.66 7.19
CA ASP A 207 -5.28 5.22 8.44
C ASP A 207 -5.95 6.40 9.18
N ASN A 208 -5.25 7.53 9.30
CA ASN A 208 -5.79 8.74 9.92
C ASN A 208 -7.00 9.27 9.16
N ALA A 209 -6.95 9.30 7.83
CA ALA A 209 -8.07 9.72 6.99
C ALA A 209 -9.29 8.81 7.17
N ALA A 210 -9.07 7.49 7.29
CA ALA A 210 -10.14 6.53 7.54
C ALA A 210 -10.76 6.70 8.94
N ARG A 211 -9.94 6.94 9.98
CA ARG A 211 -10.44 7.28 11.33
C ARG A 211 -11.23 8.59 11.35
N GLN A 212 -10.76 9.60 10.61
CA GLN A 212 -11.47 10.86 10.44
C GLN A 212 -12.83 10.63 9.77
N TRP A 213 -12.88 9.85 8.68
CA TRP A 213 -14.13 9.50 8.02
C TRP A 213 -15.11 8.82 8.96
N SER A 214 -14.66 7.88 9.80
CA SER A 214 -15.51 7.23 10.81
C SER A 214 -16.11 8.23 11.82
N SER A 215 -15.35 9.25 12.22
CA SER A 215 -15.85 10.33 13.07
C SER A 215 -16.88 11.21 12.35
N GLU A 216 -16.58 11.62 11.12
CA GLU A 216 -17.47 12.46 10.30
C GLU A 216 -18.78 11.73 9.97
N TYR A 217 -18.71 10.43 9.66
CA TYR A 217 -19.88 9.59 9.39
C TYR A 217 -20.82 9.53 10.60
N ARG A 218 -20.29 9.24 11.80
CA ARG A 218 -21.10 9.21 13.03
C ARG A 218 -21.71 10.58 13.35
N SER A 219 -20.94 11.65 13.15
CA SER A 219 -21.41 13.03 13.34
C SER A 219 -22.55 13.37 12.38
N ALA A 220 -22.37 13.10 11.08
CA ALA A 220 -23.37 13.35 10.05
C ALA A 220 -24.65 12.57 10.33
N ARG A 221 -24.53 11.26 10.62
CA ARG A 221 -25.66 10.38 10.94
C ARG A 221 -26.46 10.90 12.14
N ALA A 222 -25.79 11.27 13.23
CA ALA A 222 -26.46 11.82 14.42
C ALA A 222 -27.20 13.13 14.13
N ARG A 223 -26.63 14.00 13.29
CA ARG A 223 -27.25 15.29 12.93
C ARG A 223 -28.45 15.15 12.01
N VAL A 224 -28.47 14.14 11.15
CA VAL A 224 -29.58 13.93 10.20
C VAL A 224 -30.69 13.01 10.74
N GLU A 225 -30.52 12.39 11.91
CA GLU A 225 -31.46 11.40 12.46
C GLU A 225 -32.87 11.98 12.63
N ALA A 226 -32.99 13.13 13.29
CA ALA A 226 -34.28 13.79 13.50
C ALA A 226 -34.97 14.25 12.20
N PRO A 227 -34.32 14.98 11.26
CA PRO A 227 -34.95 15.36 10.01
C PRO A 227 -35.28 14.16 9.11
N ALA A 228 -34.46 13.10 9.13
CA ALA A 228 -34.76 11.85 8.41
C ALA A 228 -36.03 11.17 8.95
N ALA A 229 -36.16 11.05 10.28
CA ALA A 229 -37.35 10.48 10.90
C ALA A 229 -38.61 11.31 10.60
N ALA A 230 -38.53 12.64 10.71
CA ALA A 230 -39.61 13.54 10.35
C ALA A 230 -40.03 13.41 8.87
N TYR A 231 -39.05 13.26 7.98
CA TYR A 231 -39.31 13.07 6.55
C TYR A 231 -39.99 11.74 6.24
N VAL A 232 -39.58 10.63 6.89
CA VAL A 232 -40.25 9.33 6.76
C VAL A 232 -41.71 9.43 7.22
N GLU A 233 -41.97 10.10 8.34
CA GLU A 233 -43.34 10.30 8.84
C GLU A 233 -44.17 11.21 7.93
N ALA A 234 -43.57 12.27 7.37
CA ALA A 234 -44.24 13.12 6.39
C ALA A 234 -44.59 12.35 5.10
N ARG A 235 -43.69 11.48 4.61
CA ARG A 235 -43.96 10.62 3.47
C ARG A 235 -45.04 9.58 3.73
N ARG A 236 -45.14 9.06 4.96
CA ARG A 236 -46.25 8.18 5.38
C ARG A 236 -47.57 8.94 5.41
N ALA A 237 -47.62 10.11 6.03
CA ALA A 237 -48.83 10.93 6.13
C ALA A 237 -49.34 11.39 4.75
N ALA A 238 -48.44 11.65 3.79
CA ALA A 238 -48.80 12.00 2.42
C ALA A 238 -49.57 10.87 1.70
N LEU A 239 -49.34 9.60 2.05
CA LEU A 239 -50.12 8.47 1.51
C LEU A 239 -51.58 8.51 1.98
N ASP A 240 -51.84 9.10 3.14
CA ASP A 240 -53.16 9.30 3.71
C ASP A 240 -53.80 10.65 3.28
N GLY A 241 -53.12 11.41 2.41
CA GLY A 241 -53.59 12.69 1.89
C GLY A 241 -53.28 13.91 2.76
N GLU A 242 -52.46 13.75 3.82
CA GLU A 242 -51.98 14.87 4.64
C GLU A 242 -50.66 15.44 4.11
N ASP A 243 -50.63 16.74 3.82
CA ASP A 243 -49.39 17.41 3.42
C ASP A 243 -48.63 17.93 4.65
N ARG A 244 -47.42 17.41 4.87
CA ARG A 244 -46.53 17.80 5.97
C ARG A 244 -45.18 18.23 5.38
N SER A 245 -44.79 19.47 5.63
CA SER A 245 -43.48 19.99 5.25
C SER A 245 -42.45 19.72 6.35
N VAL A 246 -41.23 19.36 5.95
CA VAL A 246 -40.09 19.10 6.84
C VAL A 246 -38.95 20.04 6.45
N ALA A 247 -38.38 20.73 7.44
CA ALA A 247 -37.24 21.61 7.22
C ALA A 247 -35.98 20.78 6.88
N SER A 248 -35.27 21.15 5.82
CA SER A 248 -34.07 20.45 5.34
C SER A 248 -32.76 21.15 5.71
N GLU A 249 -32.79 22.30 6.39
CA GLU A 249 -31.61 23.16 6.63
C GLU A 249 -30.53 22.46 7.45
N ASP A 250 -30.91 21.80 8.56
CA ASP A 250 -29.99 21.05 9.40
C ASP A 250 -29.40 19.84 8.67
N ALA A 251 -30.23 19.15 7.88
CA ALA A 251 -29.80 18.02 7.07
C ALA A 251 -28.83 18.47 5.95
N SER A 252 -29.12 19.59 5.27
CA SER A 252 -28.25 20.18 4.26
C SER A 252 -26.89 20.49 4.85
N THR A 253 -26.87 21.20 5.98
CA THR A 253 -25.61 21.59 6.65
C THR A 253 -24.79 20.37 7.08
N ALA A 254 -25.44 19.31 7.57
CA ALA A 254 -24.76 18.08 7.95
C ALA A 254 -24.18 17.33 6.73
N LEU A 255 -24.95 17.22 5.65
CA LEU A 255 -24.52 16.56 4.42
C LEU A 255 -23.44 17.35 3.68
N GLU A 256 -23.50 18.68 3.65
CA GLU A 256 -22.45 19.53 3.08
C GLU A 256 -21.12 19.38 3.82
N GLN A 257 -21.16 19.36 5.16
CA GLN A 257 -19.97 19.09 5.97
C GLN A 257 -19.42 17.69 5.70
N TYR A 258 -20.30 16.68 5.59
CA TYR A 258 -19.87 15.31 5.29
C TYR A 258 -19.29 15.18 3.89
N ALA A 259 -19.90 15.84 2.91
CA ALA A 259 -19.46 15.90 1.52
C ALA A 259 -18.08 16.55 1.37
N ALA A 260 -17.74 17.50 2.26
CA ALA A 260 -16.44 18.17 2.28
C ALA A 260 -15.28 17.26 2.70
N TRP A 261 -15.54 16.03 3.16
CA TRP A 261 -14.49 15.06 3.44
C TRP A 261 -13.60 14.85 2.22
N SER A 262 -12.28 14.82 2.45
CA SER A 262 -11.28 14.55 1.44
C SER A 262 -10.12 13.76 2.05
N LEU A 263 -9.54 12.86 1.25
CA LEU A 263 -8.30 12.17 1.58
C LEU A 263 -7.09 13.12 1.61
N GLY A 264 -7.25 14.32 1.02
CA GLY A 264 -6.16 15.27 0.83
C GLY A 264 -5.14 14.82 -0.23
N CYS A 265 -4.11 15.63 -0.41
CA CYS A 265 -2.98 15.28 -1.27
C CYS A 265 -2.10 14.26 -0.54
N TRP A 266 -1.98 13.06 -1.09
CA TRP A 266 -1.05 12.06 -0.61
C TRP A 266 -0.31 11.46 -1.81
N ARG A 267 1.00 11.25 -1.65
CA ARG A 267 1.84 10.64 -2.68
C ARG A 267 2.85 9.74 -2.00
N LEU A 268 2.87 8.48 -2.42
CA LEU A 268 3.94 7.56 -2.05
C LEU A 268 5.15 7.82 -2.95
N ALA A 269 6.33 7.95 -2.35
CA ALA A 269 7.58 8.02 -3.09
C ALA A 269 7.85 6.67 -3.79
N ASP A 270 8.52 6.69 -4.95
CA ASP A 270 8.89 5.45 -5.62
C ASP A 270 9.87 4.64 -4.77
N PHE A 271 9.65 3.32 -4.68
CA PHE A 271 10.57 2.43 -3.98
C PHE A 271 11.93 2.35 -4.72
N PRO A 272 13.04 2.14 -3.99
CA PRO A 272 14.36 2.02 -4.60
C PRO A 272 14.46 0.80 -5.52
N ARG A 273 15.13 0.98 -6.65
CA ARG A 273 15.36 -0.09 -7.63
C ARG A 273 16.85 -0.37 -7.75
N LEU A 274 17.23 -1.64 -7.80
CA LEU A 274 18.55 -2.02 -8.25
C LEU A 274 18.56 -1.90 -9.79
N GLY A 275 19.70 -1.59 -10.40
CA GLY A 275 19.81 -1.74 -11.85
C GLY A 275 19.47 -3.17 -12.27
N ASP A 276 19.23 -3.39 -13.56
CA ASP A 276 19.50 -4.73 -14.08
C ASP A 276 21.01 -4.95 -13.88
N GLY A 277 21.42 -6.12 -13.41
CA GLY A 277 22.81 -6.37 -12.96
C GLY A 277 23.88 -5.99 -14.00
N PRO A 278 25.17 -6.07 -13.63
CA PRO A 278 26.25 -5.93 -14.63
C PRO A 278 26.08 -6.90 -15.81
#